data_AF-A0AAQ3WRC7-F1
#
_entry.id   AF-A0AAQ3WRC7-F1
#
_cell.length_a   1.000
_cell.length_b   1.000
_cell.length_c   1.000
_cell.angle_alpha   90.00
_cell.angle_beta   90.00
_cell.angle_gamma   90.00
#
_symmetry.space_group_name_H-M   'P 1'
#
loop_
_entity.id
_entity.type
_entity.pdbx_description
1 polymer ?
#
loop_
_entity_poly.entity_id
_entity_poly.type
_entity_poly.pdbx_seq_one_letter_code
_entity_poly.pdbx_strand_id
1 'polypeptide(L)'
;MGAAMGKHRRPPRLYVDPPKELLPLLGLQVLYAYGCSGARAPATAALLAANVLIFLRPGPLHGILPKKAYVAFNPQLFLKFRDLKTLLSPLYHSNEAHLFCNMTALLWTGIRLEELMGTAEFASMVPALHGLSLGITVLLAKGLCLLGDDAAYYDHHSVGFSGVIYGMAVVLAWSDKFMPLKFGVFADLFLSKALVPNAGFLGHLGGILAGFVYHLLRCSLKRADPLTFLISHGIKSMALPLIFAQKLKRSVLQPKGHMIGGGRDGCRASAREYPRGIWTCSTCSHYNTLVTDVCEKCSSMREGYAFSQRQHHQALCNGELPVEEIRRRRLDRFDR
;
A
#
# COMPACT_ATOMS: atom_id res chain seq x y z
N MET A 1 43.69 31.24 -9.15
CA MET A 1 42.23 31.32 -8.94
C MET A 1 41.67 29.90 -8.91
N GLY A 2 41.54 29.30 -7.73
CA GLY A 2 40.96 27.97 -7.55
C GLY A 2 39.64 28.09 -6.80
N ALA A 3 38.52 27.85 -7.50
CA ALA A 3 37.19 27.87 -6.90
C ALA A 3 36.91 26.51 -6.25
N ALA A 4 36.88 26.48 -4.93
CA ALA A 4 36.45 25.32 -4.16
C ALA A 4 34.92 25.19 -4.25
N MET A 5 34.43 24.14 -4.91
CA MET A 5 33.01 23.77 -4.91
C MET A 5 32.62 23.24 -3.53
N GLY A 6 31.76 23.97 -2.84
CA GLY A 6 31.16 23.56 -1.57
C GLY A 6 30.30 22.31 -1.74
N LYS A 7 30.67 21.21 -1.09
CA LYS A 7 29.81 20.03 -0.91
C LYS A 7 28.62 20.43 -0.05
N HIS A 8 27.43 20.52 -0.64
CA HIS A 8 26.17 20.54 0.10
C HIS A 8 26.05 19.24 0.91
N ARG A 9 26.48 19.28 2.18
CA ARG A 9 26.15 18.25 3.17
C ARG A 9 24.66 18.36 3.44
N ARG A 10 23.89 17.35 3.03
CA ARG A 10 22.53 17.15 3.54
C ARG A 10 22.62 17.09 5.07
N PRO A 11 21.71 17.76 5.81
CA PRO A 11 21.75 17.69 7.27
C PRO A 11 21.60 16.22 7.70
N PRO A 12 22.30 15.78 8.77
CA PRO A 12 22.11 14.44 9.30
C PRO A 12 20.64 14.32 9.73
N ARG A 13 19.90 13.42 9.09
CA ARG A 13 18.61 12.98 9.65
C ARG A 13 18.95 12.37 11.01
N LEU A 14 18.45 12.97 12.08
CA LEU A 14 18.48 12.38 13.42
C LEU A 14 17.68 11.07 13.33
N TYR A 15 18.37 9.97 13.02
CA TYR A 15 17.80 8.64 13.08
C TYR A 15 17.87 8.23 14.54
N VAL A 16 16.82 8.52 15.29
CA VAL A 16 16.66 8.00 16.64
C VAL A 16 16.30 6.53 16.47
N ASP A 17 17.18 5.65 16.96
CA ASP A 17 16.89 4.22 16.96
C ASP A 17 15.61 3.97 17.78
N PRO A 18 14.68 3.13 17.27
CA PRO A 18 13.48 2.82 18.03
C PRO A 18 13.87 2.13 19.35
N PRO A 19 13.12 2.40 20.44
CA PRO A 19 13.34 1.75 21.72
C PRO A 19 13.27 0.21 21.59
N LYS A 20 14.17 -0.46 22.32
CA LYS A 20 14.30 -1.93 22.40
C LYS A 20 13.88 -2.38 23.80
N GLU A 21 13.62 -3.68 23.96
CA GLU A 21 13.26 -4.30 25.26
C GLU A 21 11.86 -3.88 25.78
N LEU A 22 10.93 -3.69 24.86
CA LEU A 22 9.53 -3.36 25.16
C LEU A 22 8.64 -4.59 25.34
N LEU A 23 9.10 -5.77 24.93
CA LEU A 23 8.36 -7.04 25.13
C LEU A 23 8.03 -7.38 26.59
N PRO A 24 8.94 -7.20 27.58
CA PRO A 24 8.60 -7.41 28.99
C PRO A 24 7.49 -6.47 29.47
N LEU A 25 7.52 -5.22 29.03
CA LEU A 25 6.47 -4.24 29.34
C LEU A 25 5.12 -4.65 28.73
N LEU A 26 5.12 -5.15 27.49
CA LEU A 26 3.91 -5.72 26.89
C LEU A 26 3.40 -6.92 27.71
N GLY A 27 4.30 -7.80 28.15
CA GLY A 27 3.95 -8.93 29.02
C GLY A 27 3.29 -8.48 30.33
N LEU A 28 3.82 -7.43 30.96
CA LEU A 28 3.24 -6.84 32.17
C LEU A 28 1.84 -6.26 31.92
N GLN A 29 1.63 -5.57 30.79
CA GLN A 29 0.30 -5.06 30.41
C GLN A 29 -0.71 -6.19 30.21
N VAL A 30 -0.32 -7.27 29.54
CA VAL A 30 -1.17 -8.45 29.33
C VAL A 30 -1.50 -9.12 30.67
N LEU A 31 -0.51 -9.28 31.56
CA LEU A 31 -0.72 -9.83 32.89
C LEU A 31 -1.67 -8.97 33.72
N TYR A 32 -1.53 -7.64 33.65
CA TYR A 32 -2.43 -6.72 34.32
C TYR A 32 -3.87 -6.84 33.78
N ALA A 33 -4.04 -6.82 32.46
CA ALA A 33 -5.35 -6.85 31.83
C ALA A 33 -6.11 -8.18 32.04
N TYR A 34 -5.44 -9.33 31.87
CA TYR A 34 -6.09 -10.64 32.01
C TYR A 34 -6.04 -11.20 33.43
N GLY A 35 -4.99 -10.89 34.19
CA GLY A 35 -4.83 -11.34 35.57
C GLY A 35 -5.56 -10.45 36.56
N CYS A 36 -5.22 -9.16 36.62
CA CYS A 36 -5.78 -8.24 37.61
C CYS A 36 -7.18 -7.75 37.22
N SER A 37 -7.40 -7.35 35.96
CA SER A 37 -8.71 -6.86 35.51
C SER A 37 -9.67 -7.98 35.13
N GLY A 38 -9.21 -9.23 35.01
CA GLY A 38 -10.05 -10.40 34.73
C GLY A 38 -10.73 -10.37 33.35
N ALA A 39 -10.11 -9.72 32.36
CA ALA A 39 -10.67 -9.56 31.01
C ALA A 39 -11.02 -10.92 30.37
N ARG A 40 -12.20 -11.01 29.75
CA ARG A 40 -12.70 -12.25 29.12
C ARG A 40 -12.71 -12.12 27.59
N ALA A 41 -11.52 -12.03 27.01
CA ALA A 41 -11.33 -11.77 25.58
C ALA A 41 -10.38 -12.81 24.92
N PRO A 42 -10.81 -14.09 24.78
CA PRO A 42 -9.95 -15.16 24.27
C PRO A 42 -9.47 -14.94 22.83
N ALA A 43 -10.27 -14.34 21.95
CA ALA A 43 -9.84 -14.08 20.58
C ALA A 43 -8.78 -12.97 20.52
N THR A 44 -8.91 -11.94 21.35
CA THR A 44 -7.90 -10.88 21.49
C THR A 44 -6.59 -11.45 22.03
N ALA A 45 -6.63 -12.30 23.06
CA ALA A 45 -5.46 -13.00 23.58
C ALA A 45 -4.78 -13.86 22.50
N ALA A 46 -5.56 -14.60 21.71
CA ALA A 46 -5.05 -15.43 20.62
C ALA A 46 -4.38 -14.57 19.52
N LEU A 47 -4.97 -13.43 19.16
CA LEU A 47 -4.38 -12.49 18.19
C LEU A 47 -3.09 -11.87 18.70
N LEU A 48 -3.04 -11.44 19.97
CA LEU A 48 -1.82 -10.95 20.61
C LEU A 48 -0.71 -12.00 20.56
N ALA A 49 -1.02 -13.22 21.00
CA ALA A 49 -0.09 -14.34 21.01
C ALA A 49 0.41 -14.66 19.58
N ALA A 50 -0.48 -14.71 18.59
CA ALA A 50 -0.11 -14.96 17.20
C ALA A 50 0.87 -13.92 16.64
N ASN A 51 0.62 -12.63 16.87
CA ASN A 51 1.50 -11.56 16.43
C ASN A 51 2.87 -11.59 17.14
N VAL A 52 2.89 -11.85 18.45
CA VAL A 52 4.15 -12.00 19.21
C VAL A 52 4.95 -13.22 18.76
N LEU A 53 4.30 -14.38 18.56
CA LEU A 53 4.95 -15.59 18.08
C LEU A 53 5.52 -15.44 16.66
N ILE A 54 4.77 -14.80 15.75
CA ILE A 54 5.24 -14.52 14.38
C ILE A 54 6.41 -13.53 14.38
N PHE A 55 6.44 -12.59 15.33
CA PHE A 55 7.56 -11.66 15.50
C PHE A 55 8.81 -12.36 16.05
N LEU A 56 8.67 -13.13 17.13
CA LEU A 56 9.78 -13.82 17.79
C LEU A 56 10.36 -14.98 16.96
N ARG A 57 9.51 -15.67 16.19
CA ARG A 57 9.86 -16.85 15.39
C ARG A 57 10.67 -17.91 16.16
N PRO A 58 10.19 -18.40 17.32
CA PRO A 58 10.96 -19.34 18.11
C PRO A 58 11.11 -20.70 17.40
N GLY A 59 12.30 -21.28 17.45
CA GLY A 59 12.57 -22.65 17.01
C GLY A 59 12.13 -22.93 15.55
N PRO A 60 11.33 -23.99 15.30
CA PRO A 60 10.91 -24.39 13.95
C PRO A 60 10.13 -23.31 13.17
N LEU A 61 9.49 -22.35 13.86
CA LEU A 61 8.74 -21.27 13.21
C LEU A 61 9.64 -20.40 12.34
N HIS A 62 10.94 -20.30 12.65
CA HIS A 62 11.89 -19.56 11.83
C HIS A 62 11.99 -20.11 10.40
N GLY A 63 11.95 -21.43 10.23
CA GLY A 63 12.05 -22.09 8.92
C GLY A 63 10.72 -22.15 8.16
N ILE A 64 9.60 -22.19 8.86
CA ILE A 64 8.26 -22.29 8.26
C ILE A 64 7.76 -20.92 7.79
N LEU A 65 8.00 -19.86 8.59
CA LEU A 65 7.45 -18.54 8.31
C LEU A 65 8.26 -17.82 7.22
N PRO A 66 7.61 -17.31 6.15
CA PRO A 66 8.30 -16.57 5.11
C PRO A 66 9.02 -15.34 5.68
N LYS A 67 10.08 -14.90 5.01
CA LYS A 67 10.77 -13.65 5.38
C LYS A 67 9.84 -12.46 5.14
N LYS A 68 9.97 -11.42 5.97
CA LYS A 68 9.17 -10.19 5.91
C LYS A 68 9.09 -9.59 4.50
N ALA A 69 10.20 -9.60 3.76
CA ALA A 69 10.27 -9.07 2.40
C ALA A 69 9.31 -9.76 1.40
N TYR A 70 8.99 -11.04 1.61
CA TYR A 70 8.08 -11.80 0.74
C TYR A 70 6.60 -11.67 1.12
N VAL A 71 6.30 -11.12 2.30
CA VAL A 71 4.93 -10.92 2.76
C VAL A 71 4.56 -9.45 2.89
N ALA A 72 5.51 -8.53 2.68
CA ALA A 72 5.25 -7.11 2.72
C ALA A 72 4.20 -6.75 1.67
N PHE A 73 3.12 -6.10 2.10
CA PHE A 73 2.02 -5.78 1.20
C PHE A 73 2.42 -4.66 0.26
N ASN A 74 2.27 -4.95 -1.04
CA ASN A 74 2.45 -4.00 -2.12
C ASN A 74 1.19 -4.02 -3.02
N PRO A 75 0.54 -2.85 -3.26
CA PRO A 75 -0.70 -2.79 -4.04
C PRO A 75 -0.59 -3.37 -5.45
N GLN A 76 0.52 -3.08 -6.14
CA GLN A 76 0.76 -3.59 -7.49
C GLN A 76 0.96 -5.11 -7.48
N LEU A 77 1.77 -5.63 -6.57
CA LEU A 77 2.03 -7.07 -6.49
C LEU A 77 0.76 -7.85 -6.16
N PHE A 78 -0.05 -7.32 -5.23
CA PHE A 78 -1.33 -7.90 -4.85
C PHE A 78 -2.30 -7.97 -6.04
N LEU A 79 -2.45 -6.88 -6.81
CA LEU A 79 -3.36 -6.87 -7.96
C LEU A 79 -2.85 -7.68 -9.15
N LYS A 80 -1.56 -7.55 -9.49
CA LYS A 80 -0.99 -8.11 -10.73
C LYS A 80 -0.68 -9.59 -10.61
N PHE A 81 -0.17 -10.03 -9.46
CA PHE A 81 0.29 -11.40 -9.26
C PHE A 81 -0.60 -12.21 -8.32
N ARG A 82 -1.67 -11.61 -7.78
CA ARG A 82 -2.56 -12.23 -6.78
C ARG A 82 -1.76 -12.86 -5.64
N ASP A 83 -0.72 -12.17 -5.19
CA ASP A 83 0.17 -12.71 -4.17
C ASP A 83 -0.54 -12.78 -2.82
N LEU A 84 -1.19 -13.93 -2.56
CA LEU A 84 -1.95 -14.16 -1.33
C LEU A 84 -1.05 -14.14 -0.08
N LYS A 85 0.27 -14.23 -0.24
CA LYS A 85 1.21 -14.15 0.89
C LYS A 85 1.17 -12.77 1.54
N THR A 86 0.81 -11.73 0.79
CA THR A 86 0.65 -10.37 1.34
C THR A 86 -0.52 -10.27 2.30
N LEU A 87 -1.45 -11.24 2.32
CA LEU A 87 -2.50 -11.32 3.34
C LEU A 87 -1.92 -11.55 4.74
N LEU A 88 -0.70 -12.09 4.85
CA LEU A 88 0.00 -12.24 6.14
C LEU A 88 0.67 -10.94 6.60
N SER A 89 0.77 -9.92 5.74
CA SER A 89 1.45 -8.65 6.04
C SER A 89 1.09 -8.00 7.38
N PRO A 90 -0.17 -8.03 7.88
CA PRO A 90 -0.46 -7.36 9.15
C PRO A 90 0.10 -8.09 10.35
N LEU A 91 0.37 -9.40 10.24
CA LEU A 91 0.94 -10.18 11.35
C LEU A 91 2.44 -9.95 11.51
N TYR A 92 3.07 -9.31 10.52
CA TYR A 92 4.51 -9.04 10.51
C TYR A 92 4.77 -7.61 10.96
N HIS A 93 5.79 -7.43 11.79
CA HIS A 93 6.15 -6.12 12.33
C HIS A 93 7.58 -5.74 11.90
N SER A 94 7.83 -4.44 11.76
CA SER A 94 9.11 -3.94 11.26
C SER A 94 10.22 -3.99 12.32
N ASN A 95 9.88 -3.67 13.56
CA ASN A 95 10.74 -3.64 14.74
C ASN A 95 9.90 -3.87 16.02
N GLU A 96 10.57 -3.96 17.17
CA GLU A 96 9.95 -4.24 18.47
C GLU A 96 9.00 -3.12 18.92
N ALA A 97 9.38 -1.86 18.75
CA ALA A 97 8.52 -0.72 19.08
C ALA A 97 7.20 -0.71 18.29
N HIS A 98 7.26 -1.04 16.99
CA HIS A 98 6.08 -1.14 16.14
C HIS A 98 5.17 -2.30 16.60
N LEU A 99 5.74 -3.45 16.97
CA LEU A 99 4.97 -4.52 17.58
C LEU A 99 4.34 -4.06 18.91
N PHE A 100 5.12 -3.46 19.80
CA PHE A 100 4.67 -3.00 21.11
C PHE A 100 3.48 -2.04 20.98
N CYS A 101 3.58 -1.02 20.13
CA CYS A 101 2.49 -0.06 19.91
C CYS A 101 1.23 -0.74 19.36
N ASN A 102 1.36 -1.60 18.36
CA ASN A 102 0.22 -2.32 17.79
C ASN A 102 -0.41 -3.27 18.81
N MET A 103 0.39 -4.02 19.57
CA MET A 103 -0.13 -4.99 20.54
C MET A 103 -0.73 -4.29 21.76
N THR A 104 -0.18 -3.15 22.18
CA THR A 104 -0.81 -2.31 23.23
C THR A 104 -2.19 -1.82 22.75
N ALA A 105 -2.28 -1.29 21.54
CA ALA A 105 -3.55 -0.83 20.99
C ALA A 105 -4.55 -1.99 20.80
N LEU A 106 -4.09 -3.15 20.31
CA LEU A 106 -4.90 -4.36 20.19
C LEU A 106 -5.38 -4.86 21.56
N LEU A 107 -4.56 -4.82 22.60
CA LEU A 107 -4.94 -5.25 23.94
C LEU A 107 -6.14 -4.44 24.43
N TRP A 108 -6.05 -3.11 24.42
CA TRP A 108 -7.12 -2.26 24.94
C TRP A 108 -8.35 -2.22 24.04
N THR A 109 -8.17 -1.98 22.74
CA THR A 109 -9.29 -1.88 21.79
C THR A 109 -9.92 -3.25 21.53
N GLY A 110 -9.12 -4.31 21.48
CA GLY A 110 -9.57 -5.69 21.27
C GLY A 110 -10.39 -6.21 22.43
N ILE A 111 -9.89 -6.12 23.68
CA ILE A 111 -10.64 -6.54 24.87
C ILE A 111 -12.00 -5.83 24.90
N ARG A 112 -11.99 -4.50 24.76
CA ARG A 112 -13.21 -3.71 24.82
C ARG A 112 -14.22 -4.10 23.73
N LEU A 113 -13.76 -4.29 22.50
CA LEU A 113 -14.65 -4.69 21.40
C LEU A 113 -15.19 -6.10 21.58
N GLU A 114 -14.33 -7.05 21.94
CA GLU A 114 -14.71 -8.44 22.13
C GLU A 114 -15.74 -8.60 23.25
N GLU A 115 -15.60 -7.86 24.35
CA GLU A 115 -16.59 -7.84 25.43
C GLU A 115 -17.91 -7.19 25.00
N LEU A 116 -17.88 -6.19 24.10
CA LEU A 116 -19.09 -5.50 23.63
C LEU A 116 -19.90 -6.29 22.59
N MET A 117 -19.26 -7.08 21.73
CA MET A 117 -19.95 -7.82 20.65
C MET A 117 -19.92 -9.34 20.81
N GLY A 118 -19.11 -9.85 21.73
CA GLY A 118 -18.87 -11.28 21.91
C GLY A 118 -17.75 -11.81 21.00
N THR A 119 -17.08 -12.88 21.47
CA THR A 119 -15.93 -13.51 20.82
C THR A 119 -16.19 -13.93 19.38
N ALA A 120 -17.36 -14.48 19.05
CA ALA A 120 -17.67 -14.95 17.70
C ALA A 120 -17.81 -13.79 16.70
N GLU A 121 -18.56 -12.74 17.07
CA GLU A 121 -18.69 -11.55 16.22
C GLU A 121 -17.34 -10.85 16.06
N PHE A 122 -16.56 -10.73 17.14
CA PHE A 122 -15.22 -10.16 17.08
C PHE A 122 -14.27 -10.96 16.16
N ALA A 123 -14.26 -12.29 16.31
CA ALA A 123 -13.43 -13.18 15.51
C ALA A 123 -13.79 -13.15 14.01
N SER A 124 -15.04 -12.86 13.66
CA SER A 124 -15.45 -12.65 12.26
C SER A 124 -15.18 -11.23 11.77
N MET A 125 -15.27 -10.22 12.64
CA MET A 125 -14.97 -8.82 12.30
C MET A 125 -13.51 -8.64 11.89
N VAL A 126 -12.56 -9.21 12.63
CA VAL A 126 -11.11 -9.03 12.41
C VAL A 126 -10.67 -9.38 10.97
N PRO A 127 -10.94 -10.59 10.44
CA PRO A 127 -10.59 -10.93 9.06
C PRO A 127 -11.39 -10.13 8.02
N ALA A 128 -12.63 -9.72 8.33
CA ALA A 128 -13.41 -8.84 7.45
C ALA A 128 -12.76 -7.44 7.32
N LEU A 129 -12.36 -6.84 8.44
CA LEU A 129 -11.63 -5.57 8.49
C LEU A 129 -10.28 -5.67 7.79
N HIS A 130 -9.56 -6.77 7.98
CA HIS A 130 -8.30 -7.05 7.28
C HIS A 130 -8.48 -7.03 5.76
N GLY A 131 -9.42 -7.84 5.24
CA GLY A 131 -9.70 -7.89 3.80
C GLY A 131 -10.15 -6.54 3.23
N LEU A 132 -11.05 -5.85 3.93
CA LEU A 132 -11.51 -4.50 3.54
C LEU A 132 -10.37 -3.48 3.56
N SER A 133 -9.51 -3.50 4.58
CA SER A 133 -8.38 -2.58 4.71
C SER A 133 -7.42 -2.74 3.53
N LEU A 134 -6.99 -3.97 3.23
CA LEU A 134 -6.13 -4.24 2.07
C LEU A 134 -6.78 -3.83 0.75
N GLY A 135 -8.05 -4.18 0.56
CA GLY A 135 -8.81 -3.84 -0.65
C GLY A 135 -8.93 -2.34 -0.86
N ILE A 136 -9.26 -1.59 0.20
CA ILE A 136 -9.37 -0.13 0.14
C ILE A 136 -7.99 0.52 -0.08
N THR A 137 -6.93 0.04 0.59
CA THR A 137 -5.57 0.55 0.35
C THR A 137 -5.14 0.37 -1.11
N VAL A 138 -5.48 -0.76 -1.74
CA VAL A 138 -5.25 -0.96 -3.18
C VAL A 138 -6.03 0.04 -4.03
N LEU A 139 -7.31 0.28 -3.73
CA LEU A 139 -8.11 1.26 -4.46
C LEU A 139 -7.56 2.68 -4.32
N LEU A 140 -7.14 3.06 -3.11
CA LEU A 140 -6.51 4.36 -2.86
C LEU A 140 -5.18 4.49 -3.60
N ALA A 141 -4.31 3.47 -3.54
CA ALA A 141 -3.02 3.46 -4.22
C ALA A 141 -3.19 3.61 -5.74
N LYS A 142 -4.11 2.86 -6.33
CA LYS A 142 -4.42 2.95 -7.76
C LYS A 142 -5.02 4.30 -8.13
N GLY A 143 -5.89 4.86 -7.28
CA GLY A 143 -6.44 6.21 -7.46
C GLY A 143 -5.35 7.28 -7.48
N LEU A 144 -4.40 7.23 -6.55
CA LEU A 144 -3.25 8.14 -6.49
C LEU A 144 -2.34 8.01 -7.72
N CYS A 145 -2.07 6.78 -8.16
CA CYS A 145 -1.33 6.53 -9.40
C CYS A 145 -2.03 7.14 -10.63
N LEU A 146 -3.35 7.06 -10.73
CA LEU A 146 -4.12 7.73 -11.79
C LEU A 146 -4.04 9.27 -11.71
N LEU A 147 -3.80 9.82 -10.53
CA LEU A 147 -3.58 11.25 -10.30
C LEU A 147 -2.12 11.68 -10.48
N GLY A 148 -1.23 10.77 -10.86
CA GLY A 148 0.19 11.05 -11.14
C GLY A 148 1.15 10.73 -9.99
N ASP A 149 0.68 10.14 -8.89
CA ASP A 149 1.55 9.64 -7.81
C ASP A 149 1.76 8.12 -7.96
N ASP A 150 2.68 7.76 -8.85
CA ASP A 150 3.03 6.38 -9.16
C ASP A 150 3.68 5.66 -7.96
N ALA A 151 4.40 6.39 -7.11
CA ALA A 151 5.12 5.83 -5.96
C ALA A 151 4.18 5.15 -4.95
N ALA A 152 2.97 5.70 -4.75
CA ALA A 152 1.95 5.11 -3.88
C ALA A 152 1.49 3.71 -4.32
N TYR A 153 1.62 3.38 -5.61
CA TYR A 153 1.19 2.10 -6.17
C TYR A 153 2.34 1.12 -6.38
N TYR A 154 3.49 1.58 -6.87
CA TYR A 154 4.63 0.73 -7.19
C TYR A 154 5.58 0.51 -6.01
N ASP A 155 5.86 1.56 -5.22
CA ASP A 155 6.94 1.54 -4.21
C ASP A 155 6.42 1.41 -2.78
N HIS A 156 5.10 1.42 -2.59
CA HIS A 156 4.50 1.30 -1.27
C HIS A 156 4.59 -0.14 -0.75
N HIS A 157 5.35 -0.33 0.32
CA HIS A 157 5.41 -1.58 1.08
C HIS A 157 4.99 -1.36 2.52
N SER A 158 4.00 -2.10 2.99
CA SER A 158 3.53 -2.02 4.38
C SER A 158 3.44 -3.38 5.06
N VAL A 159 3.69 -3.38 6.35
CA VAL A 159 3.49 -4.50 7.28
C VAL A 159 2.90 -3.95 8.57
N GLY A 160 2.26 -4.80 9.36
CA GLY A 160 1.78 -4.47 10.70
C GLY A 160 0.26 -4.44 10.82
N PHE A 161 -0.20 -4.74 12.03
CA PHE A 161 -1.62 -4.93 12.35
C PHE A 161 -2.40 -3.62 12.45
N SER A 162 -1.72 -2.47 12.31
CA SER A 162 -2.26 -1.14 12.52
C SER A 162 -3.49 -0.84 11.66
N GLY A 163 -3.52 -1.24 10.38
CA GLY A 163 -4.70 -1.06 9.52
C GLY A 163 -5.96 -1.72 10.09
N VAL A 164 -5.83 -2.93 10.66
CA VAL A 164 -6.93 -3.62 11.33
C VAL A 164 -7.31 -2.91 12.62
N ILE A 165 -6.32 -2.47 13.41
CA ILE A 165 -6.54 -1.72 14.67
C ILE A 165 -7.29 -0.41 14.40
N TYR A 166 -6.93 0.34 13.36
CA TYR A 166 -7.67 1.55 12.99
C TYR A 166 -9.12 1.23 12.60
N GLY A 167 -9.34 0.13 11.86
CA GLY A 167 -10.70 -0.34 11.56
C GLY A 167 -11.49 -0.68 12.82
N MET A 168 -10.87 -1.41 13.74
CA MET A 168 -11.43 -1.74 15.06
C MET A 168 -11.76 -0.48 15.85
N ALA A 169 -10.85 0.49 15.91
CA ALA A 169 -11.03 1.75 16.60
C ALA A 169 -12.24 2.54 16.05
N VAL A 170 -12.44 2.57 14.73
CA VAL A 170 -13.65 3.15 14.12
C VAL A 170 -14.90 2.39 14.55
N VAL A 171 -14.90 1.05 14.49
CA VAL A 171 -16.06 0.25 14.90
C VAL A 171 -16.41 0.49 16.36
N LEU A 172 -15.41 0.61 17.24
CA LEU A 172 -15.60 0.94 18.66
C LEU A 172 -16.17 2.34 18.82
N ALA A 173 -15.54 3.35 18.21
CA ALA A 173 -15.94 4.74 18.30
C ALA A 173 -17.36 5.01 17.77
N TRP A 174 -17.81 4.22 16.78
CA TRP A 174 -19.15 4.35 16.22
C TRP A 174 -20.19 3.44 16.90
N SER A 175 -19.75 2.52 17.74
CA SER A 175 -20.62 1.77 18.66
C SER A 175 -20.82 2.53 19.98
N ASP A 176 -19.89 3.40 20.35
CA ASP A 176 -19.98 4.26 21.53
C ASP A 176 -20.80 5.54 21.24
N LYS A 177 -21.53 6.02 22.25
CA LYS A 177 -22.27 7.29 22.22
C LYS A 177 -21.34 8.49 22.49
N PHE A 178 -20.15 8.27 23.06
CA PHE A 178 -19.20 9.34 23.38
C PHE A 178 -18.50 9.89 22.12
N MET A 179 -18.84 11.13 21.78
CA MET A 179 -18.28 11.87 20.64
C MET A 179 -16.73 11.99 20.61
N PRO A 180 -16.02 12.19 21.75
CA PRO A 180 -14.56 12.36 21.74
C PRO A 180 -13.80 11.17 21.14
N LEU A 181 -14.33 9.96 21.31
CA LEU A 181 -13.71 8.73 20.80
C LEU A 181 -13.68 8.71 19.26
N LYS A 182 -14.61 9.41 18.60
CA LYS A 182 -14.68 9.52 17.13
C LYS A 182 -13.58 10.42 16.57
N PHE A 183 -13.24 11.49 17.27
CA PHE A 183 -12.15 12.38 16.88
C PHE A 183 -10.78 11.80 17.20
N GLY A 184 -10.68 10.97 18.25
CA GLY A 184 -9.46 10.26 18.62
C GLY A 184 -8.84 9.45 17.47
N VAL A 185 -9.67 8.74 16.70
CA VAL A 185 -9.19 7.91 15.57
C VAL A 185 -8.46 8.75 14.51
N PHE A 186 -8.97 9.94 14.21
CA PHE A 186 -8.33 10.84 13.26
C PHE A 186 -7.12 11.55 13.87
N ALA A 187 -7.17 11.92 15.15
CA ALA A 187 -6.02 12.47 15.86
C ALA A 187 -4.83 11.49 15.85
N ASP A 188 -5.09 10.20 16.12
CA ASP A 188 -4.09 9.14 16.07
C ASP A 188 -3.54 8.92 14.64
N LEU A 189 -4.37 9.10 13.60
CA LEU A 189 -3.90 9.06 12.21
C LEU A 189 -2.89 10.17 11.93
N PHE A 190 -3.21 11.41 12.29
CA PHE A 190 -2.31 12.55 12.07
C PHE A 190 -1.06 12.47 12.94
N LEU A 191 -1.20 12.01 14.19
CA LEU A 191 -0.07 11.78 15.09
C LEU A 191 0.87 10.71 14.54
N SER A 192 0.33 9.60 14.00
CA SER A 192 1.15 8.55 13.38
C SER A 192 1.93 9.07 12.17
N LYS A 193 1.32 9.96 11.37
CA LYS A 193 1.99 10.59 10.22
C LYS A 193 3.07 11.57 10.65
N ALA A 194 2.85 12.31 11.74
CA ALA A 194 3.81 13.26 12.29
C ALA A 194 5.04 12.54 12.91
N LEU A 195 4.81 11.45 13.65
CA LEU A 195 5.86 10.71 14.34
C LEU A 195 6.66 9.77 13.41
N VAL A 196 5.98 9.15 12.44
CA VAL A 196 6.61 8.21 11.51
C VAL A 196 6.17 8.55 10.07
N PRO A 197 6.77 9.57 9.44
CA PRO A 197 6.33 10.09 8.13
C PRO A 197 6.41 9.05 7.00
N ASN A 198 7.23 8.00 7.18
CA ASN A 198 7.40 6.87 6.26
C ASN A 198 6.47 5.67 6.56
N ALA A 199 5.70 5.71 7.66
CA ALA A 199 4.68 4.69 7.91
C ALA A 199 3.57 4.82 6.85
N GLY A 200 2.99 3.69 6.46
CA GLY A 200 1.98 3.60 5.41
C GLY A 200 0.69 4.31 5.79
N PHE A 201 0.66 5.65 5.66
CA PHE A 201 -0.52 6.49 5.81
C PHE A 201 -1.70 5.93 5.01
N LEU A 202 -1.41 5.41 3.82
CA LEU A 202 -2.38 4.78 2.93
C LEU A 202 -2.98 3.49 3.53
N GLY A 203 -2.19 2.73 4.26
CA GLY A 203 -2.64 1.56 5.03
C GLY A 203 -3.53 1.95 6.21
N HIS A 204 -3.12 2.96 6.98
CA HIS A 204 -3.91 3.46 8.11
C HIS A 204 -5.25 4.07 7.66
N LEU A 205 -5.22 4.90 6.62
CA LEU A 205 -6.43 5.46 6.00
C LEU A 205 -7.33 4.35 5.44
N GLY A 206 -6.75 3.35 4.78
CA GLY A 206 -7.49 2.16 4.33
C GLY A 206 -8.16 1.42 5.48
N GLY A 207 -7.50 1.29 6.63
CA GLY A 207 -8.05 0.76 7.87
C GLY A 207 -9.25 1.55 8.41
N ILE A 208 -9.13 2.88 8.50
CA ILE A 208 -10.22 3.76 8.96
C ILE A 208 -11.45 3.62 8.05
N LEU A 209 -11.25 3.70 6.74
CA LEU A 209 -12.32 3.53 5.75
C LEU A 209 -12.93 2.13 5.81
N ALA A 210 -12.14 1.09 6.05
CA ALA A 210 -12.62 -0.27 6.26
C ALA A 210 -13.53 -0.37 7.47
N GLY A 211 -13.18 0.29 8.58
CA GLY A 211 -14.02 0.37 9.77
C GLY A 211 -15.38 1.02 9.50
N PHE A 212 -15.42 2.12 8.75
CA PHE A 212 -16.67 2.76 8.33
C PHE A 212 -17.51 1.84 7.44
N VAL A 213 -16.89 1.22 6.42
CA VAL A 213 -17.58 0.29 5.52
C VAL A 213 -18.16 -0.89 6.30
N TYR A 214 -17.39 -1.49 7.21
CA TYR A 214 -17.85 -2.58 8.06
C TYR A 214 -19.02 -2.15 8.95
N HIS A 215 -18.92 -1.00 9.61
CA HIS A 215 -19.99 -0.48 10.47
C HIS A 215 -21.27 -0.21 9.68
N LEU A 216 -21.17 0.42 8.50
CA LEU A 216 -22.31 0.65 7.60
C LEU A 216 -22.94 -0.66 7.13
N LEU A 217 -22.12 -1.66 6.81
CA LEU A 217 -22.58 -2.98 6.39
C LEU A 217 -23.33 -3.68 7.52
N ARG A 218 -22.79 -3.64 8.75
CA ARG A 218 -23.43 -4.20 9.95
C ARG A 218 -24.78 -3.52 10.24
N CYS A 219 -24.85 -2.20 10.13
CA CYS A 219 -26.11 -1.46 10.33
C CYS A 219 -27.16 -1.75 9.24
N SER A 220 -26.72 -2.03 8.02
CA SER A 220 -27.60 -2.35 6.89
C SER A 220 -28.08 -3.80 6.91
N LEU A 221 -27.20 -4.73 7.30
CA LEU A 221 -27.48 -6.16 7.41
C LEU A 221 -27.91 -6.49 8.84
N LYS A 222 -29.17 -6.17 9.20
CA LYS A 222 -29.71 -6.38 10.57
C LYS A 222 -29.68 -7.84 11.10
N ARG A 223 -29.16 -8.83 10.36
CA ARG A 223 -29.13 -10.25 10.79
C ARG A 223 -28.10 -11.17 10.09
N ALA A 224 -27.30 -10.68 9.15
CA ALA A 224 -26.35 -11.53 8.41
C ALA A 224 -24.91 -11.16 8.77
N ASP A 225 -24.07 -12.16 9.02
CA ASP A 225 -22.66 -11.96 9.32
C ASP A 225 -21.99 -11.17 8.18
N PRO A 226 -21.41 -9.98 8.47
CA PRO A 226 -20.80 -9.13 7.45
C PRO A 226 -19.70 -9.85 6.67
N LEU A 227 -18.98 -10.76 7.32
CA LEU A 227 -17.98 -11.61 6.69
C LEU A 227 -18.60 -12.55 5.65
N THR A 228 -19.69 -13.24 5.98
CA THR A 228 -20.39 -14.14 5.06
C THR A 228 -20.94 -13.37 3.86
N PHE A 229 -21.45 -12.15 4.08
CA PHE A 229 -21.85 -11.26 3.00
C PHE A 229 -20.67 -10.88 2.10
N LEU A 230 -19.53 -10.51 2.70
CA LEU A 230 -18.29 -10.16 1.97
C LEU A 230 -17.71 -11.35 1.20
N ILE A 231 -17.81 -12.58 1.71
CA ILE A 231 -17.37 -13.78 0.98
C ILE A 231 -18.32 -14.08 -0.18
N SER A 232 -19.63 -14.09 0.09
CA SER A 232 -20.67 -14.41 -0.91
C SER A 232 -20.72 -13.40 -2.05
N HIS A 233 -20.53 -12.11 -1.72
CA HIS A 233 -20.50 -11.04 -2.71
C HIS A 233 -19.08 -10.74 -3.20
N GLY A 234 -18.03 -11.13 -2.49
CA GLY A 234 -16.62 -10.96 -2.88
C GLY A 234 -16.27 -11.65 -4.20
N ILE A 235 -16.89 -12.80 -4.44
CA ILE A 235 -16.79 -13.53 -5.72
C ILE A 235 -17.59 -12.83 -6.84
N LYS A 236 -18.62 -12.04 -6.49
CA LYS A 236 -19.45 -11.25 -7.42
C LYS A 236 -19.05 -9.76 -7.49
N SER A 237 -18.13 -9.28 -6.66
CA SER A 237 -17.84 -7.86 -6.43
C SER A 237 -16.63 -7.33 -7.20
N MET A 238 -16.47 -7.74 -8.45
CA MET A 238 -15.84 -6.84 -9.42
C MET A 238 -16.75 -5.64 -9.78
N ALA A 239 -18.01 -5.63 -9.31
CA ALA A 239 -18.99 -4.56 -9.58
C ALA A 239 -19.23 -3.56 -8.43
N LEU A 240 -18.65 -3.74 -7.24
CA LEU A 240 -18.91 -2.87 -6.08
C LEU A 240 -18.29 -1.45 -6.20
N PRO A 241 -17.10 -1.27 -6.80
CA PRO A 241 -16.59 0.07 -7.11
C PRO A 241 -17.52 0.84 -8.07
N LEU A 242 -18.25 0.12 -8.93
CA LEU A 242 -19.18 0.67 -9.90
C LEU A 242 -20.44 1.23 -9.23
N ILE A 243 -21.00 0.54 -8.23
CA ILE A 243 -22.18 0.99 -7.49
C ILE A 243 -21.86 2.22 -6.62
N PHE A 244 -20.68 2.25 -5.99
CA PHE A 244 -20.24 3.40 -5.21
C PHE A 244 -19.93 4.62 -6.10
N ALA A 245 -19.25 4.41 -7.24
CA ALA A 245 -19.00 5.47 -8.22
C ALA A 245 -20.30 6.01 -8.86
N GLN A 246 -21.29 5.14 -9.12
CA GLN A 246 -22.61 5.54 -9.61
C GLN A 246 -23.40 6.36 -8.58
N LYS A 247 -23.30 6.05 -7.28
CA LYS A 247 -23.89 6.85 -6.21
C LYS A 247 -23.18 8.20 -6.04
N LEU A 248 -21.85 8.24 -6.10
CA LEU A 248 -21.08 9.48 -5.99
C LEU A 248 -21.32 10.43 -7.17
N LYS A 249 -21.47 9.90 -8.40
CA LYS A 249 -21.89 10.69 -9.57
C LYS A 249 -23.29 11.29 -9.40
N ARG A 250 -24.25 10.55 -8.82
CA ARG A 250 -25.61 11.06 -8.59
C ARG A 250 -25.67 12.17 -7.54
N SER A 251 -24.77 12.17 -6.56
CA SER A 251 -24.73 13.19 -5.50
C SER A 251 -23.91 14.44 -5.83
N VAL A 252 -22.95 14.36 -6.76
CA VAL A 252 -22.03 15.47 -7.08
C VAL A 252 -22.33 16.14 -8.43
N LEU A 253 -23.04 15.47 -9.35
CA LEU A 253 -23.25 15.95 -10.73
C LEU A 253 -24.72 16.24 -11.11
N GLN A 254 -25.60 16.57 -10.16
CA GLN A 254 -26.89 17.19 -10.49
C GLN A 254 -26.86 18.70 -10.25
N PRO A 255 -26.49 19.52 -11.24
CA PRO A 255 -27.12 20.81 -11.39
C PRO A 255 -28.55 20.58 -11.92
N LYS A 256 -29.53 21.25 -11.31
CA LYS A 256 -30.87 21.39 -11.88
C LYS A 256 -30.72 21.97 -13.29
N GLY A 257 -31.07 21.18 -14.31
CA GLY A 257 -30.89 21.55 -15.71
C GLY A 257 -32.18 21.35 -16.50
N HIS A 258 -32.73 22.47 -16.90
CA HIS A 258 -33.85 22.68 -17.83
C HIS A 258 -33.59 22.00 -19.19
N MET A 259 -34.64 21.50 -19.85
CA MET A 259 -34.57 20.99 -21.23
C MET A 259 -34.11 22.07 -22.22
N ILE A 260 -33.30 21.71 -23.23
CA ILE A 260 -33.43 22.14 -24.64
C ILE A 260 -32.41 21.36 -25.51
N GLY A 261 -32.94 20.70 -26.55
CA GLY A 261 -32.43 20.71 -27.94
C GLY A 261 -31.04 20.18 -28.30
N GLY A 262 -31.01 18.99 -28.91
CA GLY A 262 -30.54 18.74 -30.29
C GLY A 262 -29.07 18.95 -30.68
N GLY A 263 -28.45 17.92 -31.27
CA GLY A 263 -27.24 18.06 -32.11
C GLY A 263 -26.48 16.75 -32.33
N ARG A 264 -26.12 16.45 -33.57
CA ARG A 264 -25.64 15.18 -34.13
C ARG A 264 -24.11 15.19 -34.41
N ASP A 265 -23.56 13.99 -34.54
CA ASP A 265 -22.41 13.55 -35.38
C ASP A 265 -20.94 13.64 -34.88
N GLY A 266 -20.20 12.54 -35.10
CA GLY A 266 -18.74 12.55 -35.29
C GLY A 266 -17.94 11.36 -34.70
N CYS A 267 -17.73 10.29 -35.48
CA CYS A 267 -16.77 9.21 -35.19
C CYS A 267 -15.30 9.64 -35.40
N ARG A 268 -14.35 9.18 -34.56
CA ARG A 268 -13.02 8.69 -35.02
C ARG A 268 -12.17 8.00 -33.92
N ALA A 269 -11.79 6.77 -34.26
CA ALA A 269 -10.52 6.04 -34.04
C ALA A 269 -9.84 5.98 -32.64
N SER A 270 -9.70 4.73 -32.21
CA SER A 270 -8.97 4.21 -31.05
C SER A 270 -7.46 4.50 -31.11
N ALA A 271 -6.92 5.14 -30.07
CA ALA A 271 -5.50 5.12 -29.75
C ALA A 271 -5.26 4.12 -28.60
N ARG A 272 -4.45 3.09 -28.86
CA ARG A 272 -3.96 2.15 -27.86
C ARG A 272 -3.09 2.88 -26.84
N GLU A 273 -3.61 3.10 -25.63
CA GLU A 273 -2.82 3.53 -24.47
C GLU A 273 -1.87 2.40 -24.03
N TYR A 274 -0.57 2.62 -24.19
CA TYR A 274 0.47 1.81 -23.56
C TYR A 274 0.77 2.36 -22.14
N PRO A 275 0.99 1.50 -21.12
CA PRO A 275 1.34 1.95 -19.78
C PRO A 275 2.71 2.63 -19.76
N ARG A 276 2.76 3.88 -19.27
CA ARG A 276 4.01 4.61 -19.00
C ARG A 276 4.85 3.82 -17.98
N GLY A 277 6.14 3.64 -18.26
CA GLY A 277 7.12 3.12 -17.28
C GLY A 277 7.91 1.88 -17.68
N ILE A 278 7.54 1.16 -18.75
CA ILE A 278 8.14 -0.13 -19.12
C ILE A 278 8.30 -0.19 -20.65
N TRP A 279 9.40 -0.76 -21.14
CA TRP A 279 9.56 -1.10 -22.55
C TRP A 279 9.73 -2.61 -22.73
N THR A 280 9.18 -3.16 -23.80
CA THR A 280 9.28 -4.57 -24.13
C THR A 280 10.45 -4.78 -25.08
N CYS A 281 11.34 -5.71 -24.78
CA CYS A 281 12.44 -6.10 -25.66
C CYS A 281 11.90 -6.70 -26.97
N SER A 282 12.29 -6.14 -28.12
CA SER A 282 11.90 -6.65 -29.44
C SER A 282 12.51 -8.02 -29.77
N THR A 283 13.62 -8.38 -29.12
CA THR A 283 14.33 -9.66 -29.33
C THR A 283 13.76 -10.83 -28.51
N CYS A 284 13.45 -10.62 -27.22
CA CYS A 284 13.05 -11.70 -26.31
C CYS A 284 11.72 -11.47 -25.58
N SER A 285 11.00 -10.40 -25.90
CA SER A 285 9.72 -10.03 -25.29
C SER A 285 9.76 -9.83 -23.76
N HIS A 286 10.95 -9.69 -23.18
CA HIS A 286 11.15 -9.37 -21.77
C HIS A 286 10.79 -7.91 -21.49
N TYR A 287 10.12 -7.66 -20.37
CA TYR A 287 9.78 -6.31 -19.91
C TYR A 287 10.95 -5.71 -19.14
N ASN A 288 11.41 -4.53 -19.56
CA ASN A 288 12.52 -3.82 -18.93
C ASN A 288 12.04 -2.46 -18.41
N THR A 289 12.69 -1.95 -17.37
CA THR A 289 12.40 -0.63 -16.81
C THR A 289 12.93 0.48 -17.73
N LEU A 290 12.31 1.67 -17.72
CA LEU A 290 12.78 2.83 -18.50
C LEU A 290 14.12 3.41 -18.02
N VAL A 291 14.62 2.98 -16.87
CA VAL A 291 15.92 3.41 -16.31
C VAL A 291 17.09 2.75 -17.04
N THR A 292 16.84 1.61 -17.70
CA THR A 292 17.85 0.81 -18.38
C THR A 292 17.54 0.71 -19.87
N ASP A 293 18.46 1.18 -20.71
CA ASP A 293 18.37 1.09 -22.18
C ASP A 293 18.84 -0.26 -22.73
N VAL A 294 19.21 -1.18 -21.86
CA VAL A 294 19.68 -2.53 -22.18
C VAL A 294 18.73 -3.55 -21.54
N CYS A 295 18.34 -4.57 -22.30
CA CYS A 295 17.48 -5.62 -21.79
C CYS A 295 18.20 -6.45 -20.73
N GLU A 296 17.60 -6.60 -19.55
CA GLU A 296 18.17 -7.34 -18.42
C GLU A 296 18.37 -8.85 -18.71
N LYS A 297 17.60 -9.40 -19.65
CA LYS A 297 17.60 -10.84 -19.94
C LYS A 297 18.52 -11.24 -21.10
N CYS A 298 18.59 -10.43 -22.15
CA CYS A 298 19.31 -10.78 -23.38
C CYS A 298 20.31 -9.72 -23.82
N SER A 299 20.49 -8.66 -23.03
CA SER A 299 21.42 -7.56 -23.28
C SER A 299 21.22 -6.82 -24.61
N SER A 300 20.09 -7.02 -25.30
CA SER A 300 19.71 -6.25 -26.49
C SER A 300 19.41 -4.80 -26.11
N MET A 301 19.90 -3.83 -26.88
CA MET A 301 19.55 -2.42 -26.69
C MET A 301 18.09 -2.13 -27.04
N ARG A 302 17.54 -1.11 -26.39
CA ARG A 302 16.20 -0.59 -26.66
C ARG A 302 16.11 0.11 -28.01
N GLU A 303 15.25 -0.40 -28.89
CA GLU A 303 14.88 0.30 -30.12
C GLU A 303 14.03 1.54 -29.78
N GLY A 304 14.63 2.72 -29.95
CA GLY A 304 14.05 4.02 -29.61
C GLY A 304 15.08 5.05 -29.15
N TYR A 305 16.18 4.61 -28.52
CA TYR A 305 17.30 5.51 -28.14
C TYR A 305 18.35 5.71 -29.24
N ALA A 306 18.36 4.86 -30.27
CA ALA A 306 19.21 5.02 -31.45
C ALA A 306 18.82 6.24 -32.33
N PHE A 307 17.62 6.80 -32.17
CA PHE A 307 17.13 7.92 -32.98
C PHE A 307 17.26 9.29 -32.32
N SER A 308 17.42 9.37 -30.99
CA SER A 308 17.62 10.64 -30.28
C SER A 308 19.06 11.17 -30.41
N GLN A 309 20.05 10.29 -30.42
CA GLN A 309 21.45 10.70 -30.50
C GLN A 309 21.91 11.07 -31.93
N ARG A 310 21.16 10.67 -32.97
CA ARG A 310 21.39 11.14 -34.35
C ARG A 310 20.77 12.50 -34.64
N GLN A 311 19.62 12.82 -34.06
CA GLN A 311 18.93 14.08 -34.36
C GLN A 311 19.62 15.31 -33.77
N HIS A 312 20.35 15.18 -32.65
CA HIS A 312 21.07 16.33 -32.07
C HIS A 312 22.43 16.64 -32.70
N HIS A 313 22.98 15.76 -33.55
CA HIS A 313 24.20 16.04 -34.34
C HIS A 313 23.93 16.32 -35.82
N GLN A 314 22.69 16.18 -36.31
CA GLN A 314 22.35 16.38 -37.72
C GLN A 314 21.89 17.81 -38.08
N ALA A 315 21.93 18.75 -37.14
CA ALA A 315 21.69 20.17 -37.44
C ALA A 315 22.96 20.96 -37.82
N LEU A 316 24.13 20.32 -37.87
CA LEU A 316 25.37 20.98 -38.32
C LEU A 316 26.18 20.03 -39.21
N CYS A 317 26.40 20.46 -40.45
CA CYS A 317 27.31 19.89 -41.46
C CYS A 317 26.78 18.70 -42.29
N ASN A 318 26.03 19.04 -43.36
CA ASN A 318 26.06 18.24 -44.59
C ASN A 318 27.48 18.26 -45.18
N GLY A 319 28.11 17.09 -45.25
CA GLY A 319 29.38 16.88 -45.92
C GLY A 319 29.88 15.47 -45.66
N GLU A 320 29.68 14.56 -46.61
CA GLU A 320 30.24 13.21 -46.56
C GLU A 320 31.77 13.29 -46.48
N LEU A 321 32.36 12.71 -45.43
CA LEU A 321 33.81 12.70 -45.24
C LEU A 321 34.45 11.67 -46.19
N PRO A 322 35.54 12.03 -46.90
CA PRO A 322 36.20 11.13 -47.82
C PRO A 322 36.83 9.93 -47.11
N VAL A 323 36.90 8.80 -47.82
CA VAL A 323 37.29 7.48 -47.29
C VAL A 323 38.64 7.48 -46.56
N GLU A 324 39.59 8.34 -46.95
CA GLU A 324 40.90 8.41 -46.30
C GLU A 324 40.90 9.07 -44.92
N GLU A 325 39.92 9.94 -44.66
CA GLU A 325 39.72 10.49 -43.31
C GLU A 325 39.13 9.42 -42.36
N ILE A 326 38.31 8.50 -42.89
CA ILE A 326 37.79 7.36 -42.15
C ILE A 326 38.92 6.35 -41.85
N ARG A 327 39.85 6.17 -42.79
CA ARG A 327 41.01 5.28 -42.63
C ARG A 327 41.96 5.78 -41.53
N ARG A 328 42.28 7.08 -41.49
CA ARG A 328 43.10 7.68 -40.42
C ARG A 328 42.48 7.51 -39.03
N ARG A 329 41.17 7.77 -38.90
CA ARG A 329 40.44 7.66 -37.62
C ARG A 329 40.26 6.22 -37.10
N ARG A 330 40.55 5.21 -37.92
CA ARG A 330 40.61 3.81 -37.46
C ARG A 330 41.98 3.46 -36.88
N LEU A 331 43.05 4.08 -37.36
CA LEU A 331 44.41 3.85 -36.87
C LEU A 331 44.63 4.52 -35.51
N ASP A 332 44.10 5.73 -35.30
CA ASP A 332 44.20 6.46 -34.02
C ASP A 332 43.44 5.82 -32.84
N ARG A 333 42.64 4.77 -33.08
CA ARG A 333 41.87 4.08 -32.04
C ARG A 333 42.67 3.01 -31.28
N PHE A 334 43.87 2.67 -31.75
CA PHE A 334 44.70 1.62 -31.15
C PHE A 334 45.88 2.16 -30.32
N ASP A 335 46.05 3.48 -30.22
CA ASP A 335 47.13 4.15 -29.45
C ASP A 335 46.62 4.87 -28.19
N ARG A 336 45.57 4.36 -27.54
CA ARG A 336 45.17 4.79 -26.18
C ARG A 336 44.79 3.61 -25.29
#